data_AF-A0A5B6ZFC7-F1
#
_entry.id   AF-A0A5B6ZFC7-F1
#
_cell.length_a   1.000
_cell.length_b   1.000
_cell.length_c   1.000
_cell.angle_alpha   90.00
_cell.angle_beta   90.00
_cell.angle_gamma   90.00
#
_symmetry.space_group_name_H-M   'P 1'
#
loop_
_entity.id
_entity.type
_entity.pdbx_description
1 polymer ?
#
loop_
_entity_poly.entity_id
_entity_poly.type
_entity_poly.pdbx_seq_one_letter_code
_entity_poly.pdbx_strand_id
1 'polypeptide(L)'
;MGKSSRNPEPPNCKKYGVPLYGASWVPHKIIRSDPTPTQEVDRREGDDKVSGDGSSPSPPSIAAENYLVLSGGGGEGRSGIPNALLLAHFDFDSNSLSDQPVAKLGTGADLPYRMAVHPGGEGLICSLPKSCRWFEWDAVKSTDIHKLGLKLSEKVLNQLEDVGQQLALTFNNEGSVLAVGGEDGNLRVFKWPSME
;
A
#
# COMPACT_ATOMS: atom_id res chain seq x y z
N MET A 1 -22.43 27.27 27.27
CA MET A 1 -22.43 26.43 26.04
C MET A 1 -21.75 27.19 24.92
N GLY A 2 -20.44 26.98 24.72
CA GLY A 2 -19.71 27.56 23.61
C GLY A 2 -20.04 26.81 22.33
N LYS A 3 -20.74 27.46 21.39
CA LYS A 3 -20.91 26.93 20.04
C LYS A 3 -19.53 26.93 19.38
N SER A 4 -18.92 25.76 19.18
CA SER A 4 -17.73 25.67 18.35
C SER A 4 -18.14 26.05 16.92
N SER A 5 -17.76 27.23 16.47
CA SER A 5 -17.74 27.56 15.05
C SER A 5 -16.81 26.55 14.38
N ARG A 6 -17.38 25.54 13.70
CA ARG A 6 -16.58 24.68 12.82
C ARG A 6 -16.13 25.58 11.68
N ASN A 7 -14.85 25.94 11.68
CA ASN A 7 -14.23 26.47 10.47
C ASN A 7 -14.51 25.48 9.33
N PRO A 8 -14.83 25.97 8.12
CA PRO A 8 -14.97 25.08 6.98
C PRO A 8 -13.67 24.27 6.84
N GLU A 9 -13.81 22.97 6.59
CA GLU A 9 -12.63 22.14 6.37
C GLU A 9 -11.86 22.69 5.16
N PRO A 10 -10.52 22.70 5.20
CA PRO A 10 -9.73 23.14 4.07
C PRO A 10 -10.10 22.33 2.81
N PRO A 11 -10.07 22.96 1.62
CA PRO A 11 -10.11 22.18 0.38
C PRO A 11 -8.98 21.15 0.43
N ASN A 12 -9.28 19.90 0.07
CA ASN A 12 -8.38 18.74 0.09
C ASN A 12 -7.97 18.22 1.48
N CYS A 13 -8.83 18.39 2.49
CA CYS A 13 -8.71 17.70 3.76
C CYS A 13 -9.65 16.50 3.82
N LYS A 14 -9.16 15.34 4.28
CA LYS A 14 -9.98 14.17 4.62
C LYS A 14 -9.57 13.62 5.98
N LYS A 15 -10.55 13.08 6.71
CA LYS A 15 -10.37 12.47 8.04
C LYS A 15 -10.89 11.05 8.01
N TYR A 16 -10.10 10.11 8.53
CA TYR A 16 -10.44 8.69 8.60
C TYR A 16 -10.65 8.17 10.02
N GLY A 17 -10.82 9.06 10.99
CA GLY A 17 -11.17 8.70 12.37
C GLY A 17 -10.05 8.04 13.17
N VAL A 18 -8.81 8.08 12.68
CA VAL A 18 -7.61 7.63 13.39
C VAL A 18 -6.49 8.67 13.24
N PRO A 19 -5.62 8.86 14.25
CA PRO A 19 -4.36 9.58 14.09
C PRO A 19 -3.50 8.88 13.04
N LEU A 20 -2.88 9.66 12.15
CA LEU A 20 -2.01 9.15 11.09
C LEU A 20 -0.59 9.66 11.32
N TYR A 21 0.38 8.75 11.30
CA TYR A 21 1.80 8.99 11.57
C TYR A 21 2.69 8.77 10.34
N GLY A 22 2.18 8.03 9.35
CA GLY A 22 2.86 7.79 8.09
C GLY A 22 1.90 7.86 6.91
N ALA A 23 2.44 8.24 5.76
CA ALA A 23 1.78 8.20 4.47
C ALA A 23 2.81 7.86 3.39
N SER A 24 2.43 7.06 2.39
CA SER A 24 3.25 6.76 1.21
C SER A 24 2.36 6.45 0.01
N TRP A 25 2.87 6.74 -1.18
CA TRP A 25 2.25 6.30 -2.43
C TRP A 25 2.42 4.79 -2.61
N VAL A 26 1.41 4.16 -3.19
CA VAL A 26 1.50 2.79 -3.72
C VAL A 26 2.06 2.86 -5.15
N PRO A 27 3.13 2.11 -5.48
CA PRO A 27 3.71 2.12 -6.82
C PRO A 27 2.71 1.69 -7.91
N HIS A 28 2.59 2.48 -8.98
CA HIS A 28 1.64 2.24 -10.08
C HIS A 28 1.81 0.90 -10.81
N LYS A 29 2.99 0.26 -10.70
CA LYS A 29 3.27 -1.03 -11.35
C LYS A 29 2.29 -2.13 -10.91
N ILE A 30 1.77 -2.04 -9.68
CA ILE A 30 0.80 -3.00 -9.10
C ILE A 30 -0.62 -2.79 -9.61
N ILE A 31 -0.92 -1.56 -10.04
CA ILE A 31 -2.25 -1.15 -10.48
C ILE A 31 -2.47 -1.54 -11.94
N ARG A 32 -1.39 -1.85 -12.68
CA ARG A 32 -1.41 -2.19 -14.11
C ARG A 32 -1.19 -3.67 -14.42
N SER A 33 -0.90 -4.52 -13.43
CA SER A 33 -0.64 -5.93 -13.65
C SER A 33 -1.93 -6.74 -13.74
N ASP A 34 -2.64 -6.59 -14.84
CA ASP A 34 -3.44 -7.65 -15.47
C ASP A 34 -3.02 -7.75 -16.95
N PRO A 35 -1.95 -8.48 -17.28
CA PRO A 35 -1.87 -9.16 -18.56
C PRO A 35 -2.56 -10.53 -18.38
N THR A 36 -3.67 -10.70 -19.07
CA THR A 36 -4.36 -11.98 -19.31
C THR A 36 -3.32 -13.10 -19.50
N PRO A 37 -3.50 -14.31 -18.92
CA PRO A 37 -2.61 -15.41 -19.23
C PRO A 37 -2.79 -15.74 -20.72
N THR A 38 -1.80 -15.37 -21.54
CA THR A 38 -1.66 -15.93 -22.89
C THR A 38 -1.52 -17.44 -22.73
N GLN A 39 -2.60 -18.16 -23.01
CA GLN A 39 -2.51 -19.57 -23.28
C GLN A 39 -1.63 -19.74 -24.51
N GLU A 40 -0.41 -20.23 -24.30
CA GLU A 40 0.36 -20.88 -25.35
C GLU A 40 -0.46 -22.08 -25.81
N VAL A 41 -1.11 -21.97 -26.98
CA VAL A 41 -1.59 -23.13 -27.72
C VAL A 41 -0.82 -23.17 -29.03
N ASP A 42 0.09 -24.13 -29.06
CA ASP A 42 0.95 -24.45 -30.19
C ASP A 42 0.17 -25.34 -31.19
N ARG A 43 0.26 -25.00 -32.50
CA ARG A 43 0.02 -25.82 -33.73
C ARG A 43 -1.46 -25.94 -34.20
N ARG A 44 -1.86 -25.83 -35.49
CA ARG A 44 -1.24 -26.13 -36.82
C ARG A 44 -1.89 -25.29 -37.95
N GLU A 45 -1.22 -25.33 -39.11
CA GLU A 45 -1.46 -24.70 -40.42
C GLU A 45 -2.89 -24.74 -41.00
N GLY A 46 -3.21 -23.69 -41.78
CA GLY A 46 -4.35 -23.62 -42.71
C GLY A 46 -4.38 -22.27 -43.44
N ASP A 47 -4.13 -22.31 -44.75
CA ASP A 47 -4.07 -21.22 -45.73
C ASP A 47 -5.44 -20.54 -45.96
N ASP A 48 -5.52 -19.20 -45.99
CA ASP A 48 -6.16 -18.39 -47.05
C ASP A 48 -6.30 -16.88 -46.71
N LYS A 49 -6.17 -16.06 -47.75
CA LYS A 49 -6.19 -14.58 -47.76
C LYS A 49 -7.50 -13.95 -47.26
N VAL A 50 -7.40 -12.74 -46.68
CA VAL A 50 -8.02 -11.48 -47.20
C VAL A 50 -7.63 -10.28 -46.32
N SER A 51 -7.19 -9.21 -46.98
CA SER A 51 -6.92 -7.90 -46.39
C SER A 51 -8.23 -7.22 -45.96
N GLY A 52 -8.28 -6.74 -44.72
CA GLY A 52 -9.39 -5.95 -44.19
C GLY A 52 -8.85 -4.87 -43.25
N ASP A 53 -8.89 -3.63 -43.74
CA ASP A 53 -8.62 -2.42 -42.98
C ASP A 53 -9.71 -2.26 -41.91
N GLY A 54 -9.32 -2.42 -40.65
CA GLY A 54 -10.23 -2.39 -39.52
C GLY A 54 -9.52 -1.78 -38.34
N SER A 55 -9.72 -0.48 -38.12
CA SER A 55 -9.31 0.19 -36.89
C SER A 55 -9.95 -0.52 -35.70
N SER A 56 -9.18 -1.40 -35.06
CA SER A 56 -9.54 -1.96 -33.77
C SER A 56 -9.68 -0.81 -32.78
N PRO A 57 -10.82 -0.65 -32.09
CA PRO A 57 -10.91 0.32 -31.01
C PRO A 57 -9.88 -0.10 -29.97
N SER A 58 -8.93 0.80 -29.70
CA SER A 58 -8.03 0.66 -28.56
C SER A 58 -8.88 0.39 -27.31
N PRO A 59 -8.59 -0.66 -26.52
CA PRO A 59 -9.34 -0.91 -25.30
C PRO A 59 -9.31 0.34 -24.42
N PRO A 60 -10.40 0.65 -23.68
CA PRO A 60 -10.43 1.81 -22.80
C PRO A 60 -9.22 1.72 -21.87
N SER A 61 -8.39 2.76 -21.89
CA SER A 61 -7.28 2.87 -20.95
C SER A 61 -7.87 2.86 -19.55
N ILE A 62 -7.73 1.75 -18.82
CA ILE A 62 -8.02 1.72 -17.39
C ILE A 62 -7.15 2.82 -16.80
N ALA A 63 -7.77 3.89 -16.32
CA ALA A 63 -7.06 4.97 -15.65
C ALA A 63 -6.21 4.30 -14.57
N ALA A 64 -4.91 4.63 -14.54
CA ALA A 64 -4.07 4.13 -13.48
C ALA A 64 -4.62 4.71 -12.18
N GLU A 65 -5.33 3.88 -11.41
CA GLU A 65 -5.80 4.22 -10.07
C GLU A 65 -4.60 4.69 -9.24
N ASN A 66 -4.82 5.56 -8.26
CA ASN A 66 -3.74 6.09 -7.44
C ASN A 66 -4.10 5.88 -5.98
N TYR A 67 -3.28 5.12 -5.28
CA TYR A 67 -3.53 4.81 -3.88
C TYR A 67 -2.43 5.37 -2.99
N LEU A 68 -2.85 5.87 -1.82
CA LEU A 68 -1.97 6.10 -0.69
C LEU A 68 -2.21 5.02 0.35
N VAL A 69 -1.12 4.55 0.95
CA VAL A 69 -1.17 3.84 2.22
C VAL A 69 -0.89 4.81 3.35
N LEU A 70 -1.66 4.69 4.42
CA LEU A 70 -1.59 5.52 5.62
C LEU A 70 -1.43 4.60 6.84
N SER A 71 -0.59 4.98 7.80
CA SER A 71 -0.37 4.21 9.02
C SER A 71 -0.63 5.05 10.25
N GLY A 72 -1.31 4.48 11.24
CA GLY A 72 -1.41 5.09 12.56
C GLY A 72 -2.44 4.43 13.47
N GLY A 73 -2.87 5.14 14.51
CA GLY A 73 -3.76 4.59 15.51
C GLY A 73 -3.74 5.32 16.85
N GLY A 74 -4.43 4.75 17.82
CA GLY A 74 -4.53 5.27 19.19
C GLY A 74 -3.43 4.80 20.15
N GLY A 75 -2.54 3.89 19.71
CA GLY A 75 -1.54 3.25 20.57
C GLY A 75 -2.11 2.15 21.46
N GLU A 76 -1.38 1.80 22.51
CA GLU A 76 -1.80 0.81 23.52
C GLU A 76 -2.84 1.36 24.53
N GLY A 77 -3.18 2.65 24.43
CA GLY A 77 -4.12 3.30 25.33
C GLY A 77 -5.57 2.83 25.13
N ARG A 78 -6.40 2.98 26.18
CA ARG A 78 -7.85 2.72 26.14
C ARG A 78 -8.64 3.86 25.50
N SER A 79 -8.15 4.40 24.39
CA SER A 79 -8.80 5.52 23.68
C SER A 79 -10.03 5.07 22.88
N GLY A 80 -10.17 3.77 22.61
CA GLY A 80 -11.16 3.22 21.68
C GLY A 80 -10.81 3.46 20.20
N ILE A 81 -9.66 4.07 19.92
CA ILE A 81 -9.19 4.34 18.56
C ILE A 81 -8.35 3.16 18.09
N PRO A 82 -8.73 2.48 16.99
CA PRO A 82 -8.00 1.31 16.50
C PRO A 82 -6.66 1.68 15.88
N ASN A 83 -5.70 0.77 15.99
CA ASN A 83 -4.45 0.81 15.23
C ASN A 83 -4.66 0.13 13.86
N ALA A 84 -4.25 0.81 12.78
CA ALA A 84 -4.54 0.33 11.44
C ALA A 84 -3.59 0.89 10.37
N LEU A 85 -3.46 0.10 9.30
CA LEU A 85 -3.04 0.55 7.98
C LEU A 85 -4.29 0.81 7.13
N LEU A 86 -4.35 1.95 6.47
CA LEU A 86 -5.45 2.35 5.60
C LEU A 86 -4.95 2.49 4.17
N LEU A 87 -5.75 2.05 3.20
CA LEU A 87 -5.58 2.41 1.80
C LEU A 87 -6.65 3.44 1.44
N ALA A 88 -6.25 4.52 0.79
CA ALA A 88 -7.15 5.56 0.30
C ALA A 88 -6.89 5.80 -1.18
N HIS A 89 -7.94 5.96 -1.97
CA HIS A 89 -7.81 6.37 -3.36
C HIS A 89 -7.57 7.88 -3.42
N PHE A 90 -6.71 8.31 -4.32
CA PHE A 90 -6.48 9.71 -4.63
C PHE A 90 -6.91 9.98 -6.06
N ASP A 91 -7.90 10.86 -6.20
CA ASP A 91 -8.37 11.32 -7.49
C ASP A 91 -7.65 12.63 -7.85
N PHE A 92 -6.87 12.61 -8.93
CA PHE A 92 -6.14 13.78 -9.42
C PHE A 92 -7.07 14.83 -10.03
N ASP A 93 -8.21 14.44 -10.60
CA ASP A 93 -9.14 15.37 -11.25
C ASP A 93 -9.84 16.24 -10.21
N SER A 94 -10.31 15.63 -9.12
CA SER A 94 -10.85 16.35 -7.97
C SER A 94 -9.79 16.82 -6.95
N ASN A 95 -8.53 16.43 -7.15
CA ASN A 95 -7.41 16.69 -6.23
C ASN A 95 -7.73 16.28 -4.78
N SER A 96 -8.40 15.13 -4.61
CA SER A 96 -8.97 14.74 -3.32
C SER A 96 -8.78 13.26 -3.02
N LEU A 97 -8.65 12.96 -1.73
CA LEU A 97 -8.71 11.60 -1.22
C LEU A 97 -10.18 11.13 -1.17
N SER A 98 -10.41 9.83 -1.34
CA SER A 98 -11.73 9.21 -1.20
C SER A 98 -12.35 9.49 0.17
N ASP A 99 -13.67 9.64 0.22
CA ASP A 99 -14.40 9.93 1.47
C ASP A 99 -14.20 8.85 2.55
N GLN A 100 -14.04 7.60 2.13
CA GLN A 100 -13.72 6.46 2.98
C GLN A 100 -12.46 5.77 2.46
N PRO A 101 -11.66 5.13 3.34
CA PRO A 101 -10.56 4.29 2.88
C PRO A 101 -11.11 3.12 2.06
N VAL A 102 -10.42 2.77 0.98
CA VAL A 102 -10.77 1.63 0.12
C VAL A 102 -10.49 0.30 0.81
N ALA A 103 -9.51 0.28 1.74
CA ALA A 103 -9.26 -0.84 2.61
C ALA A 103 -8.76 -0.37 3.99
N LYS A 104 -9.04 -1.17 5.02
CA LYS A 104 -8.56 -0.96 6.38
C LYS A 104 -8.10 -2.28 6.96
N LEU A 105 -6.82 -2.36 7.31
CA LEU A 105 -6.22 -3.51 7.97
C LEU A 105 -5.88 -3.13 9.41
N GLY A 106 -6.57 -3.75 10.37
CA GLY A 106 -6.29 -3.55 11.79
C GLY A 106 -5.02 -4.28 12.23
N THR A 107 -4.22 -3.64 13.08
CA THR A 107 -2.98 -4.21 13.65
C THR A 107 -3.14 -4.60 15.13
N GLY A 108 -4.38 -4.62 15.62
CA GLY A 108 -4.68 -4.95 17.02
C GLY A 108 -4.13 -3.91 17.99
N ALA A 109 -3.43 -4.38 19.03
CA ALA A 109 -2.78 -3.50 20.01
C ALA A 109 -1.50 -2.84 19.47
N ASP A 110 -0.89 -3.41 18.43
CA ASP A 110 0.38 -2.95 17.89
C ASP A 110 0.17 -1.69 17.04
N LEU A 111 0.80 -0.57 17.43
CA LEU A 111 0.71 0.68 16.68
C LEU A 111 1.64 0.67 15.44
N PRO A 112 1.11 0.85 14.22
CA PRO A 112 1.92 0.98 13.01
C PRO A 112 2.50 2.39 12.91
N TYR A 113 3.69 2.57 13.49
CA TYR A 113 4.27 3.89 13.74
C TYR A 113 4.97 4.48 12.52
N ARG A 114 5.77 3.65 11.84
CA ARG A 114 6.50 4.02 10.62
C ARG A 114 6.34 2.93 9.59
N MET A 115 6.42 3.30 8.32
CA MET A 115 6.38 2.34 7.22
C MET A 115 7.28 2.78 6.07
N ALA A 116 7.69 1.81 5.27
CA ALA A 116 8.34 2.03 3.99
C ALA A 116 7.71 1.11 2.94
N VAL A 117 7.26 1.69 1.84
CA VAL A 117 6.75 0.95 0.69
C VAL A 117 7.93 0.52 -0.17
N HIS A 118 7.97 -0.76 -0.58
CA HIS A 118 9.02 -1.25 -1.46
C HIS A 118 8.86 -0.66 -2.86
N PRO A 119 9.91 -0.08 -3.47
CA PRO A 119 9.81 0.63 -4.75
C PRO A 119 9.43 -0.29 -5.92
N GLY A 120 9.69 -1.60 -5.81
CA GLY A 120 9.23 -2.61 -6.76
C GLY A 120 7.72 -2.84 -6.74
N GLY A 121 7.02 -2.36 -5.71
CA GLY A 121 5.58 -2.55 -5.54
C GLY A 121 5.19 -3.85 -4.85
N GLU A 122 6.10 -4.63 -4.28
CA GLU A 122 5.77 -5.93 -3.68
C GLU A 122 4.91 -5.82 -2.41
N GLY A 123 5.01 -4.68 -1.71
CA GLY A 123 4.33 -4.48 -0.43
C GLY A 123 4.97 -3.36 0.37
N LEU A 124 4.79 -3.39 1.68
CA LEU A 124 5.38 -2.45 2.61
C LEU A 124 5.81 -3.12 3.92
N ILE A 125 6.87 -2.57 4.52
CA ILE A 125 7.29 -2.93 5.87
C ILE A 125 6.75 -1.87 6.84
N CYS A 126 6.27 -2.30 8.00
CA CYS A 126 5.80 -1.42 9.06
C CYS A 126 6.48 -1.72 10.39
N SER A 127 6.93 -0.67 11.06
CA SER A 127 7.47 -0.67 12.43
C SER A 127 6.32 -0.69 13.43
N LEU A 128 6.29 -1.74 14.25
CA LEU A 128 5.42 -1.95 15.39
C LEU A 128 6.26 -1.84 16.68
N PRO A 129 5.63 -1.75 17.88
CA PRO A 129 6.37 -1.53 19.13
C PRO A 129 7.47 -2.57 19.42
N LYS A 130 7.26 -3.82 19.00
CA LYS A 130 8.17 -4.95 19.29
C LYS A 130 8.71 -5.66 18.04
N SER A 131 8.32 -5.24 16.85
CA SER A 131 8.77 -5.90 15.63
C SER A 131 8.60 -5.02 14.40
N CYS A 132 9.25 -5.39 13.29
CA CYS A 132 8.80 -4.95 11.97
C CYS A 132 8.07 -6.10 11.26
N ARG A 133 6.94 -5.80 10.61
CA ARG A 133 6.17 -6.78 9.85
C ARG A 133 6.02 -6.37 8.38
N TRP A 134 5.98 -7.37 7.51
CA TRP A 134 5.78 -7.21 6.07
C TRP A 134 4.29 -7.37 5.71
N PHE A 135 3.78 -6.46 4.89
CA PHE A 135 2.41 -6.48 4.38
C PHE A 135 2.43 -6.49 2.86
N GLU A 136 1.58 -7.31 2.28
CA GLU A 136 1.44 -7.48 0.84
C GLU A 136 0.16 -6.81 0.37
N TRP A 137 0.18 -6.33 -0.87
CA TRP A 137 -1.04 -5.90 -1.52
C TRP A 137 -1.91 -7.11 -1.83
N ASP A 138 -3.21 -6.94 -1.66
CA ASP A 138 -4.20 -7.97 -1.94
C ASP A 138 -5.11 -7.49 -3.08
N ALA A 139 -4.99 -8.10 -4.26
CA ALA A 139 -5.85 -7.73 -5.38
C ALA A 139 -7.26 -8.28 -5.13
N VAL A 140 -8.20 -7.42 -4.73
CA VAL A 140 -9.58 -7.85 -4.44
C VAL A 140 -10.29 -8.11 -5.76
N LYS A 141 -10.53 -9.39 -6.06
CA LYS A 141 -11.34 -9.84 -7.20
C LYS A 141 -12.83 -9.60 -6.91
N SER A 142 -13.27 -8.35 -6.94
CA SER A 142 -14.70 -7.99 -6.91
C SER A 142 -15.17 -7.56 -8.31
N THR A 143 -16.44 -7.78 -8.61
CA THR A 143 -17.11 -7.32 -9.85
C THR A 143 -17.23 -5.80 -9.94
N ASP A 144 -16.99 -5.09 -8.83
CA ASP A 144 -16.86 -3.64 -8.79
C ASP A 144 -15.37 -3.26 -8.85
N ILE A 145 -14.93 -2.74 -9.99
CA ILE A 145 -13.69 -1.99 -10.26
C ILE A 145 -12.56 -2.24 -9.22
N HIS A 146 -11.66 -3.17 -9.54
CA HIS A 146 -10.30 -3.38 -9.00
C HIS A 146 -9.95 -2.65 -7.69
N LYS A 147 -10.54 -3.05 -6.56
CA LYS A 147 -10.14 -2.51 -5.25
C LYS A 147 -8.84 -3.13 -4.76
N LEU A 148 -7.84 -2.30 -4.51
CA LEU A 148 -6.60 -2.72 -3.86
C LEU A 148 -6.84 -2.93 -2.35
N GLY A 149 -6.49 -4.11 -1.86
CA GLY A 149 -6.47 -4.49 -0.46
C GLY A 149 -5.05 -4.57 0.11
N LEU A 150 -4.97 -4.87 1.40
CA LEU A 150 -3.72 -5.10 2.13
C LEU A 150 -3.89 -6.27 3.08
N LYS A 151 -2.90 -7.16 3.13
CA LYS A 151 -2.85 -8.30 4.06
C LYS A 151 -1.49 -8.41 4.74
N LEU A 152 -1.49 -8.97 5.95
CA LEU A 152 -0.25 -9.34 6.62
C LEU A 152 0.39 -10.53 5.88
N SER A 153 1.69 -10.45 5.61
CA SER A 153 2.44 -11.56 5.01
C SER A 153 2.77 -12.62 6.05
N GLU A 154 2.89 -13.87 5.61
CA GLU A 154 3.43 -14.96 6.43
C GLU A 154 4.95 -14.85 6.60
N LYS A 155 5.61 -13.95 5.86
CA LYS A 155 7.05 -13.70 5.97
C LYS A 155 7.39 -13.11 7.35
N VAL A 156 8.09 -13.90 8.15
CA VAL A 156 8.65 -13.48 9.44
C VAL A 156 10.02 -12.82 9.24
N LEU A 157 10.22 -11.64 9.82
CA LEU A 157 11.47 -10.88 9.75
C LEU A 157 12.25 -11.05 11.06
N ASN A 158 12.82 -12.24 11.29
CA ASN A 158 13.45 -12.62 12.56
C ASN A 158 14.49 -11.60 13.07
N GLN A 159 15.25 -10.97 12.17
CA GLN A 159 16.28 -9.96 12.49
C GLN A 159 15.69 -8.66 13.04
N LEU A 160 14.37 -8.48 12.90
CA LEU A 160 13.61 -7.31 13.35
C LEU A 160 12.51 -7.71 14.35
N GLU A 161 12.64 -8.86 15.01
CA GLU A 161 11.84 -9.23 16.17
C GLU A 161 12.53 -8.78 17.46
N ASP A 162 11.75 -8.25 18.40
CA ASP A 162 12.20 -7.80 19.72
C ASP A 162 13.34 -6.76 19.70
N VAL A 163 13.54 -6.08 18.57
CA VAL A 163 14.51 -4.99 18.38
C VAL A 163 13.99 -3.61 18.84
N GLY A 164 12.83 -3.58 19.50
CA GLY A 164 12.13 -2.35 19.85
C GLY A 164 11.58 -1.60 18.64
N GLN A 165 11.02 -0.41 18.89
CA GLN A 165 10.38 0.39 17.87
C GLN A 165 11.40 1.00 16.91
N GLN A 166 11.20 0.80 15.60
CA GLN A 166 11.99 1.49 14.58
C GLN A 166 11.38 2.86 14.26
N LEU A 167 12.19 3.91 14.39
CA LEU A 167 11.83 5.31 14.20
C LEU A 167 12.01 5.78 12.74
N ALA A 168 12.82 5.05 11.97
CA ALA A 168 13.05 5.27 10.55
C ALA A 168 13.11 3.93 9.80
N LEU A 169 12.51 3.90 8.61
CA LEU A 169 12.51 2.77 7.68
C LEU A 169 12.66 3.34 6.27
N THR A 170 13.55 2.79 5.44
CA THR A 170 13.63 3.14 4.02
C THR A 170 14.22 2.00 3.20
N PHE A 171 13.75 1.86 1.97
CA PHE A 171 14.43 1.08 0.94
C PHE A 171 15.38 1.97 0.14
N ASN A 172 16.41 1.40 -0.47
CA ASN A 172 17.11 2.04 -1.58
C ASN A 172 16.21 2.09 -2.83
N ASN A 173 16.63 2.83 -3.86
CA ASN A 173 15.85 3.01 -5.08
C ASN A 173 15.57 1.68 -5.81
N GLU A 174 16.53 0.76 -5.76
CA GLU A 174 16.41 -0.56 -6.39
C GLU A 174 15.52 -1.52 -5.60
N GLY A 175 15.21 -1.23 -4.33
CA GLY A 175 14.48 -2.10 -3.42
C GLY A 175 15.30 -3.28 -2.86
N SER A 176 16.55 -3.43 -3.26
CA SER A 176 17.43 -4.53 -2.85
C SER A 176 18.03 -4.38 -1.45
N VAL A 177 17.85 -3.24 -0.79
CA VAL A 177 18.41 -2.94 0.54
C VAL A 177 17.38 -2.23 1.40
N LEU A 178 17.24 -2.68 2.65
CA LEU A 178 16.42 -2.06 3.68
C LEU A 178 17.32 -1.47 4.77
N ALA A 179 17.13 -0.19 5.09
CA ALA A 179 17.75 0.45 6.24
C ALA A 179 16.70 0.77 7.31
N VAL A 180 17.02 0.47 8.57
CA VAL A 180 16.15 0.74 9.73
C VAL A 180 16.94 1.42 10.85
N GLY A 181 16.30 2.37 11.54
CA GLY A 181 16.88 3.05 12.70
C GLY A 181 15.98 2.91 13.92
N GLY A 182 16.51 2.30 14.97
CA GLY A 182 15.77 1.98 16.20
C GLY A 182 15.84 3.08 17.27
N GLU A 183 14.92 3.02 18.23
CA GLU A 183 15.00 3.79 19.48
C GLU A 183 16.20 3.40 20.35
N ASP A 184 16.79 2.23 20.10
CA ASP A 184 18.02 1.73 20.71
C ASP A 184 19.30 2.43 20.19
N GLY A 185 19.15 3.37 19.25
CA GLY A 185 20.26 4.12 18.66
C GLY A 185 21.02 3.37 17.57
N ASN A 186 20.59 2.17 17.19
CA ASN A 186 21.28 1.36 16.19
C ASN A 186 20.68 1.56 14.78
N LEU A 187 21.56 1.85 13.82
CA LEU A 187 21.27 1.74 12.39
C LEU A 187 21.57 0.32 11.92
N ARG A 188 20.62 -0.34 11.28
CA ARG A 188 20.79 -1.66 10.68
C ARG A 188 20.48 -1.59 9.19
N VAL A 189 21.26 -2.28 8.39
CA VAL A 189 21.12 -2.33 6.93
C VAL A 189 21.12 -3.79 6.51
N PHE A 190 20.09 -4.19 5.77
CA PHE A 190 19.87 -5.57 5.34
C PHE A 190 19.80 -5.64 3.84
N LYS A 191 20.32 -6.72 3.27
CA LYS A 191 19.91 -7.11 1.91
C LYS A 191 18.45 -7.53 1.93
N TRP A 192 17.69 -7.06 0.96
CA TRP A 192 16.28 -7.43 0.79
C TRP A 192 16.13 -8.30 -0.47
N PRO A 193 15.31 -9.38 -0.45
CA PRO A 193 14.42 -9.81 0.64
C PRO A 193 15.06 -10.80 1.64
N SER A 194 16.34 -11.16 1.48
CA SER A 194 16.99 -12.22 2.27
C SER A 194 17.15 -11.90 3.76
N MET A 195 17.16 -10.62 4.12
CA MET A 195 17.45 -10.15 5.49
C MET A 195 18.83 -10.57 6.00
N GLU A 196 19.79 -10.71 5.08
CA GLU A 196 21.22 -10.90 5.39
C GLU A 196 21.90 -9.59 5.76
#